data_AF-A0A2H9SI60-F1
#
_entry.id   AF-A0A2H9SI60-F1
#
_cell.length_a   1.000
_cell.length_b   1.000
_cell.length_c   1.000
_cell.angle_alpha   90.00
_cell.angle_beta   90.00
_cell.angle_gamma   90.00
#
_symmetry.space_group_name_H-M   'P 1'
#
loop_
_entity.id
_entity.type
_entity.pdbx_description
1 polymer ?
#
loop_
_entity_poly.entity_id
_entity_poly.type
_entity_poly.pdbx_seq_one_letter_code
_entity_poly.pdbx_strand_id
1 'polypeptide(L)'
;MTLIVFSLGQKINSDFNVLLRNLSELSQNQLTSEQAKSWVTPHLKALRLEAYYVESSSKYQALLNDVLPIDNGLDKVLRAFNQQFNLNVDYDAFLEKWNEMCRISPEKLGELQHELHLLDQSESVQMLLVTHTNHYHLRFILDQIRNFDPAMAQKINIFDQARSNRSSKVLMVSSMHTQQIDHSDMLEKVLRDLNVGIDEKIACFHNAIELKIPVNLSYHNPGKTMQHAHALIQSLKPIHPAKQKLVMSLGEIVRQDRRKAMALFLPLIPEERISALMLFLKDAEHSWIKSFKEGAMTEEAFDAQMIADIKDCTGVELSVETFNSIWAAMNPSFEEVVATLMTLNVDELRQQGYELKIVSYTNLKDIRHWQQELEKNDQAYVLHKGHLVGFSGFELVCSYQVKQNKHQLFRSCVEKRPHSPTFSFASTDGASPVWYITSAPSTHSDVCDINAIEGIEVKADWDGQTSLSTWLATHSSPESLAAII
;
A
#
# COMPACT_ATOMS: atom_id res chain seq x y z
N MET A 1 -5.19 3.53 -2.10
CA MET A 1 -6.13 3.14 -3.17
C MET A 1 -7.04 4.34 -3.46
N THR A 2 -7.60 4.43 -4.68
CA THR A 2 -8.64 5.42 -5.01
C THR A 2 -9.94 4.69 -5.33
N LEU A 3 -11.00 5.07 -4.63
CA LEU A 3 -12.35 4.57 -4.87
C LEU A 3 -13.14 5.54 -5.72
N ILE A 4 -13.75 5.03 -6.79
CA ILE A 4 -14.63 5.82 -7.64
C ILE A 4 -16.04 5.28 -7.50
N VAL A 5 -16.95 6.12 -7.02
CA VAL A 5 -18.32 5.73 -6.67
C VAL A 5 -19.29 6.24 -7.73
N PHE A 6 -20.04 5.32 -8.34
CA PHE A 6 -21.17 5.62 -9.22
C PHE A 6 -22.46 5.00 -8.67
N SER A 7 -23.59 5.60 -9.04
CA SER A 7 -24.86 4.88 -9.00
C SER A 7 -24.93 3.95 -10.21
N LEU A 8 -25.39 2.70 -10.03
CA LEU A 8 -25.62 1.79 -11.14
C LEU A 8 -26.59 2.39 -12.18
N GLY A 9 -27.56 3.19 -11.74
CA GLY A 9 -28.50 3.88 -12.64
C GLY A 9 -27.84 4.89 -13.59
N GLN A 10 -26.59 5.30 -13.34
CA GLN A 10 -25.81 6.11 -14.29
C GLN A 10 -25.20 5.25 -15.41
N LYS A 11 -25.06 3.94 -15.17
CA LYS A 11 -24.45 2.94 -16.06
C LYS A 11 -25.44 2.07 -16.79
N ILE A 12 -26.71 2.05 -16.36
CA ILE A 12 -27.78 1.27 -17.00
C ILE A 12 -28.99 2.16 -17.28
N ASN A 13 -29.84 1.75 -18.22
CA ASN A 13 -31.09 2.47 -18.51
C ASN A 13 -32.18 2.07 -17.51
N SER A 14 -31.98 2.41 -16.24
CA SER A 14 -32.97 2.16 -15.20
C SER A 14 -34.15 3.13 -15.37
N ASP A 15 -35.23 2.67 -16.01
CA ASP A 15 -36.44 3.48 -16.25
C ASP A 15 -37.63 2.92 -15.48
N PHE A 16 -37.97 3.56 -14.37
CA PHE A 16 -39.12 3.18 -13.56
C PHE A 16 -40.45 3.32 -14.32
N ASN A 17 -40.55 4.22 -15.30
CA ASN A 17 -41.77 4.35 -16.11
C ASN A 17 -41.99 3.13 -17.01
N VAL A 18 -40.93 2.44 -17.42
CA VAL A 18 -41.04 1.15 -18.12
C VAL A 18 -41.71 0.12 -17.23
N LEU A 19 -41.32 0.03 -15.96
CA LEU A 19 -42.00 -0.85 -15.00
C LEU A 19 -43.47 -0.49 -14.84
N LEU A 20 -43.79 0.80 -14.68
CA LEU A 20 -45.19 1.25 -14.53
C LEU A 20 -46.03 0.91 -15.77
N ARG A 21 -45.51 1.16 -16.97
CA ARG A 21 -46.17 0.80 -18.23
C ARG A 21 -46.37 -0.72 -18.33
N ASN A 22 -45.35 -1.50 -18.00
CA ASN A 22 -45.42 -2.95 -18.06
C ASN A 22 -46.44 -3.52 -17.07
N LEU A 23 -46.55 -2.97 -15.86
CA LEU A 23 -47.60 -3.34 -14.91
C LEU A 23 -48.99 -2.94 -15.41
N SER A 24 -49.13 -1.77 -16.05
CA SER A 24 -50.38 -1.39 -16.72
C SER A 24 -50.76 -2.40 -17.81
N GLU A 25 -49.83 -2.75 -18.70
CA GLU A 25 -50.04 -3.74 -19.77
C GLU A 25 -50.44 -5.11 -19.21
N LEU A 26 -49.72 -5.61 -18.20
CA LEU A 26 -50.04 -6.87 -17.52
C LEU A 26 -51.41 -6.84 -16.85
N SER A 27 -51.81 -5.68 -16.33
CA SER A 27 -53.15 -5.47 -15.76
C SER A 27 -54.26 -5.29 -16.79
N GLN A 28 -53.97 -5.46 -18.08
CA GLN A 28 -54.90 -5.17 -19.18
C GLN A 28 -55.41 -3.72 -19.14
N ASN A 29 -54.54 -2.79 -18.75
CA ASN A 29 -54.81 -1.36 -18.57
C ASN A 29 -55.84 -1.03 -17.47
N GLN A 30 -56.01 -1.90 -16.47
CA GLN A 30 -56.78 -1.60 -15.26
C GLN A 30 -56.05 -0.60 -14.34
N LEU A 31 -54.73 -0.45 -14.49
CA LEU A 31 -53.90 0.46 -13.73
C LEU A 31 -53.53 1.72 -14.53
N THR A 32 -53.79 2.89 -13.97
CA THR A 32 -53.06 4.11 -14.38
C THR A 32 -51.62 4.06 -13.85
N SER A 33 -50.71 4.85 -14.45
CA SER A 33 -49.31 4.92 -13.99
C SER A 33 -49.18 5.30 -12.51
N GLU A 34 -50.02 6.20 -11.99
CA GLU A 34 -50.00 6.61 -10.58
C GLU A 34 -50.50 5.51 -9.64
N GLN A 35 -51.50 4.74 -10.06
CA GLN A 35 -51.98 3.58 -9.31
C GLN A 35 -50.93 2.46 -9.31
N ALA A 36 -50.31 2.17 -10.45
CA ALA A 36 -49.22 1.21 -10.55
C ALA A 36 -48.05 1.59 -9.64
N LYS A 37 -47.68 2.88 -9.63
CA LYS A 37 -46.64 3.42 -8.76
C LYS A 37 -46.97 3.27 -7.28
N SER A 38 -48.19 3.64 -6.89
CA SER A 38 -48.66 3.53 -5.51
C SER A 38 -48.69 2.08 -5.04
N TRP A 39 -49.10 1.15 -5.91
CA TRP A 39 -49.14 -0.27 -5.63
C TRP A 39 -47.74 -0.90 -5.54
N VAL A 40 -46.84 -0.60 -6.47
CA VAL A 40 -45.54 -1.28 -6.55
C VAL A 40 -44.51 -0.77 -5.52
N THR A 41 -44.64 0.48 -5.06
CA THR A 41 -43.63 1.12 -4.20
C THR A 41 -43.40 0.37 -2.87
N PRO A 42 -44.43 -0.05 -2.10
CA PRO A 42 -44.25 -0.85 -0.90
C PRO A 42 -43.54 -2.19 -1.18
N HIS A 43 -43.86 -2.83 -2.30
CA HIS A 43 -43.26 -4.10 -2.71
C HIS A 43 -41.78 -3.94 -3.09
N LEU A 44 -41.41 -2.86 -3.79
CA LEU A 44 -40.02 -2.59 -4.13
C LEU A 44 -39.14 -2.40 -2.90
N LYS A 45 -39.64 -1.73 -1.86
CA LYS A 45 -38.91 -1.57 -0.62
C LYS A 45 -38.61 -2.92 0.03
N ALA A 46 -39.59 -3.82 0.07
CA ALA A 46 -39.43 -5.16 0.61
C ALA A 46 -38.42 -5.99 -0.22
N LEU A 47 -38.59 -6.02 -1.55
CA LEU A 47 -37.72 -6.76 -2.47
C LEU A 47 -36.25 -6.27 -2.46
N ARG A 48 -36.02 -4.98 -2.18
CA ARG A 48 -34.67 -4.39 -2.09
C ARG A 48 -33.90 -4.79 -0.84
N LEU A 49 -34.62 -5.21 0.20
CA LEU A 49 -34.06 -5.62 1.49
C LEU A 49 -34.15 -7.13 1.73
N GLU A 50 -34.88 -7.85 0.87
CA GLU A 50 -34.97 -9.30 0.94
C GLU A 50 -33.55 -9.87 1.01
N ALA A 51 -33.24 -10.47 2.16
CA ALA A 51 -31.87 -10.84 2.50
C ALA A 51 -31.35 -11.86 1.51
N TYR A 52 -30.19 -11.55 0.93
CA TYR A 52 -29.45 -12.49 0.12
C TYR A 52 -28.74 -13.46 1.08
N TYR A 53 -29.32 -14.65 1.30
CA TYR A 53 -28.66 -15.72 2.04
C TYR A 53 -27.54 -16.33 1.16
N VAL A 54 -26.34 -15.79 1.26
CA VAL A 54 -25.10 -16.45 0.81
C VAL A 54 -24.56 -17.23 1.99
N GLU A 55 -24.95 -18.49 2.15
CA GLU A 55 -24.11 -19.38 2.95
C GLU A 55 -22.87 -19.73 2.14
N SER A 56 -21.74 -19.27 2.66
CA SER A 56 -20.38 -19.50 2.19
C SER A 56 -20.07 -21.00 2.02
N SER A 57 -20.00 -21.50 0.79
CA SER A 57 -19.11 -22.59 0.36
C SER A 57 -19.25 -22.79 -1.15
N SER A 58 -18.34 -23.56 -1.73
CA SER A 58 -18.21 -23.99 -3.14
C SER A 58 -19.48 -24.57 -3.82
N LYS A 59 -20.65 -24.50 -3.19
CA LYS A 59 -21.97 -24.92 -3.65
C LYS A 59 -22.65 -23.96 -4.65
N TYR A 60 -22.12 -22.76 -4.85
CA TYR A 60 -22.72 -21.73 -5.71
C TYR A 60 -22.77 -22.09 -7.22
N GLN A 61 -22.06 -23.15 -7.63
CA GLN A 61 -22.13 -23.68 -8.99
C GLN A 61 -23.22 -24.77 -9.16
N ALA A 62 -23.69 -25.37 -8.06
CA ALA A 62 -24.79 -26.33 -8.07
C ALA A 62 -26.15 -25.66 -7.80
N LEU A 63 -26.16 -24.57 -7.02
CA LEU A 63 -27.40 -23.81 -6.68
C LEU A 63 -27.97 -22.98 -7.84
N LEU A 64 -27.23 -22.84 -8.95
CA LEU A 64 -27.71 -22.22 -10.18
C LEU A 64 -28.50 -23.18 -11.07
N ASN A 65 -28.47 -24.49 -10.81
CA ASN A 65 -29.04 -25.50 -11.72
C ASN A 65 -30.20 -26.34 -11.17
N ASP A 66 -30.42 -26.47 -9.85
CA ASP A 66 -31.53 -27.31 -9.37
C ASP A 66 -32.13 -26.83 -8.04
N VAL A 67 -33.42 -26.46 -8.10
CA VAL A 67 -34.42 -26.43 -7.02
C VAL A 67 -34.12 -25.49 -5.82
N LEU A 68 -34.69 -24.28 -5.87
CA LEU A 68 -35.12 -23.57 -4.64
C LEU A 68 -36.65 -23.44 -4.66
N PRO A 69 -37.37 -23.99 -3.65
CA PRO A 69 -38.83 -24.05 -3.65
C PRO A 69 -39.50 -22.73 -3.21
N ILE A 70 -40.42 -22.24 -4.05
CA ILE A 70 -41.82 -21.87 -3.75
C ILE A 70 -42.05 -21.03 -2.46
N ASP A 71 -41.44 -19.85 -2.34
CA ASP A 71 -42.04 -18.64 -1.72
C ASP A 71 -41.12 -17.40 -1.85
N ASN A 72 -40.57 -17.20 -3.04
CA ASN A 72 -39.66 -16.07 -3.31
C ASN A 72 -40.42 -14.73 -3.27
N GLY A 73 -39.76 -13.63 -2.88
CA GLY A 73 -40.43 -12.34 -2.69
C GLY A 73 -41.18 -11.84 -3.93
N LEU A 74 -40.68 -12.09 -5.14
CA LEU A 74 -41.34 -11.65 -6.38
C LEU A 74 -42.60 -12.46 -6.68
N ASP A 75 -42.62 -13.75 -6.37
CA ASP A 75 -43.81 -14.58 -6.52
C ASP A 75 -44.93 -14.13 -5.56
N LYS A 76 -44.57 -13.69 -4.35
CA LYS A 76 -45.55 -13.04 -3.45
C LYS A 76 -46.12 -11.76 -4.05
N VAL A 77 -45.29 -10.96 -4.72
CA VAL A 77 -45.71 -9.75 -5.44
C VAL A 77 -46.63 -10.11 -6.62
N LEU A 78 -46.30 -11.15 -7.39
CA LEU A 78 -47.14 -11.66 -8.47
C LEU A 78 -48.49 -12.17 -7.96
N ARG A 79 -48.51 -12.99 -6.90
CA ARG A 79 -49.77 -13.49 -6.31
C ARG A 79 -50.65 -12.33 -5.83
N ALA A 80 -50.05 -11.33 -5.18
CA ALA A 80 -50.76 -10.11 -4.78
C ALA A 80 -51.28 -9.33 -5.99
N PHE A 81 -50.50 -9.24 -7.07
CA PHE A 81 -50.91 -8.59 -8.32
C PHE A 81 -52.11 -9.32 -8.96
N ASN A 82 -51.99 -10.62 -9.17
CA ASN A 82 -53.04 -11.47 -9.72
C ASN A 82 -54.31 -11.42 -8.87
N GLN A 83 -54.19 -11.46 -7.54
CA GLN A 83 -55.33 -11.36 -6.63
C GLN A 83 -56.00 -9.97 -6.69
N GLN A 84 -55.22 -8.90 -6.67
CA GLN A 84 -55.73 -7.52 -6.66
C GLN A 84 -56.50 -7.17 -7.94
N PHE A 85 -56.03 -7.68 -9.09
CA PHE A 85 -56.58 -7.35 -10.41
C PHE A 85 -57.37 -8.49 -11.05
N ASN A 86 -57.58 -9.59 -10.32
CA ASN A 86 -58.28 -10.80 -10.78
C ASN A 86 -57.71 -11.32 -12.12
N LEU A 87 -56.39 -11.50 -12.14
CA LEU A 87 -55.62 -11.95 -13.31
C LEU A 87 -55.03 -13.35 -13.07
N ASN A 88 -54.54 -13.94 -14.15
CA ASN A 88 -53.76 -15.18 -14.11
C ASN A 88 -52.47 -15.01 -14.93
N VAL A 89 -51.67 -13.99 -14.59
CA VAL A 89 -50.36 -13.77 -15.22
C VAL A 89 -49.40 -14.85 -14.74
N ASP A 90 -48.73 -15.49 -15.69
CA ASP A 90 -47.68 -16.48 -15.40
C ASP A 90 -46.41 -15.80 -14.86
N TYR A 91 -45.65 -16.53 -14.02
CA TYR A 91 -44.46 -16.01 -13.37
C TYR A 91 -43.38 -15.58 -14.36
N ASP A 92 -43.14 -16.33 -15.43
CA ASP A 92 -42.08 -16.01 -16.38
C ASP A 92 -42.44 -14.75 -17.17
N ALA A 93 -43.71 -14.63 -17.58
CA ALA A 93 -44.21 -13.43 -18.24
C ALA A 93 -44.13 -12.19 -17.33
N PHE A 94 -44.45 -12.35 -16.03
CA PHE A 94 -44.31 -11.28 -15.06
C PHE A 94 -42.85 -10.88 -14.84
N LEU A 95 -41.96 -11.87 -14.66
CA LEU A 95 -40.53 -11.66 -14.44
C LEU A 95 -39.86 -10.97 -15.64
N GLU A 96 -40.19 -11.36 -16.86
CA GLU A 96 -39.69 -10.72 -18.08
C GLU A 96 -40.04 -9.23 -18.06
N LYS A 97 -41.33 -8.90 -17.93
CA LYS A 97 -41.84 -7.53 -17.87
C LYS A 97 -41.30 -6.74 -16.68
N TRP A 98 -41.09 -7.39 -15.54
CA TRP A 98 -40.51 -6.81 -14.34
C TRP A 98 -39.05 -6.38 -14.55
N ASN A 99 -38.28 -7.19 -15.28
CA ASN A 99 -36.86 -6.97 -15.52
C ASN A 99 -36.57 -5.96 -16.64
N GLU A 100 -37.50 -5.71 -17.54
CA GLU A 100 -37.31 -4.79 -18.68
C GLU A 100 -36.92 -3.36 -18.26
N MET A 101 -37.29 -2.91 -17.06
CA MET A 101 -36.86 -1.61 -16.54
C MET A 101 -35.34 -1.50 -16.34
N CYS A 102 -34.61 -2.62 -16.34
CA CYS A 102 -33.17 -2.71 -16.19
C CYS A 102 -32.46 -3.15 -17.48
N ARG A 103 -33.12 -3.03 -18.64
CA ARG A 103 -32.50 -3.34 -19.93
C ARG A 103 -31.36 -2.36 -20.22
N ILE A 104 -30.18 -2.87 -20.54
CA ILE A 104 -28.99 -2.03 -20.82
C ILE A 104 -28.89 -1.78 -22.32
N SER A 105 -28.75 -0.53 -22.76
CA SER A 105 -28.51 -0.26 -24.19
C SER A 105 -27.09 -0.68 -24.59
N PRO A 106 -26.87 -1.01 -25.88
CA PRO A 106 -25.52 -1.28 -26.39
C PRO A 106 -24.53 -0.15 -26.11
N GLU A 107 -24.97 1.11 -26.16
CA GLU A 107 -24.13 2.28 -25.87
C GLU A 107 -23.62 2.26 -24.43
N LYS A 108 -24.48 1.93 -23.46
CA LYS A 108 -24.12 1.83 -22.04
C LYS A 108 -23.20 0.65 -21.75
N LEU A 109 -23.38 -0.47 -22.46
CA LEU A 109 -22.45 -1.60 -22.40
C LEU A 109 -21.07 -1.20 -22.94
N GLY A 110 -21.03 -0.44 -24.04
CA GLY A 110 -19.79 0.12 -24.60
C GLY A 110 -19.09 1.11 -23.65
N GLU A 111 -19.86 1.98 -22.98
CA GLU A 111 -19.33 2.88 -21.94
C GLU A 111 -18.70 2.08 -20.78
N LEU A 112 -19.40 1.07 -20.25
CA LEU A 112 -18.90 0.24 -19.16
C LEU A 112 -17.63 -0.54 -19.57
N GLN A 113 -17.58 -1.06 -20.80
CA GLN A 113 -16.40 -1.75 -21.32
C GLN A 113 -15.20 -0.79 -21.43
N HIS A 114 -15.42 0.43 -21.91
CA HIS A 114 -14.37 1.44 -21.97
C HIS A 114 -13.83 1.80 -20.58
N GLU A 115 -14.72 1.99 -19.60
CA GLU A 115 -14.31 2.28 -18.22
C GLU A 115 -13.51 1.15 -17.60
N LEU A 116 -13.92 -0.11 -17.82
CA LEU A 116 -13.17 -1.27 -17.39
C LEU A 116 -11.78 -1.33 -18.01
N HIS A 117 -11.64 -0.98 -19.29
CA HIS A 117 -10.34 -0.87 -19.93
C HIS A 117 -9.47 0.22 -19.28
N LEU A 118 -10.05 1.36 -18.87
CA LEU A 118 -9.32 2.39 -18.13
C LEU A 118 -8.90 1.91 -16.73
N LEU A 119 -9.75 1.12 -16.05
CA LEU A 119 -9.44 0.53 -14.75
C LEU A 119 -8.34 -0.55 -14.83
N ASP A 120 -8.24 -1.27 -15.95
CA ASP A 120 -7.14 -2.22 -16.17
C ASP A 120 -5.78 -1.52 -16.23
N GLN A 121 -5.74 -0.24 -16.64
CA GLN A 121 -4.53 0.56 -16.71
C GLN A 121 -4.11 1.14 -15.34
N SER A 122 -4.89 0.94 -14.28
CA SER A 122 -4.57 1.43 -12.93
C SER A 122 -4.82 0.36 -11.87
N GLU A 123 -3.75 -0.16 -11.27
CA GLU A 123 -3.83 -1.10 -10.14
C GLU A 123 -4.40 -0.46 -8.87
N SER A 124 -4.25 0.86 -8.75
CA SER A 124 -4.61 1.60 -7.54
C SER A 124 -6.06 2.11 -7.49
N VAL A 125 -6.85 1.87 -8.54
CA VAL A 125 -8.23 2.37 -8.67
C VAL A 125 -9.22 1.21 -8.65
N GLN A 126 -10.24 1.35 -7.80
CA GLN A 126 -11.39 0.44 -7.75
C GLN A 126 -12.69 1.24 -7.94
N MET A 127 -13.63 0.68 -8.69
CA MET A 127 -14.93 1.27 -8.93
C MET A 127 -16.00 0.61 -8.04
N LEU A 128 -16.79 1.43 -7.34
CA LEU A 128 -17.96 1.01 -6.60
C LEU A 128 -19.23 1.40 -7.37
N LEU A 129 -20.07 0.41 -7.67
CA LEU A 129 -21.38 0.60 -8.28
C LEU A 129 -22.47 0.41 -7.23
N VAL A 130 -23.00 1.51 -6.70
CA VAL A 130 -24.01 1.53 -5.62
C VAL A 130 -25.42 1.48 -6.23
N THR A 131 -26.31 0.64 -5.69
CA THR A 131 -27.66 0.47 -6.25
C THR A 131 -28.74 0.00 -5.28
N HIS A 132 -29.96 0.48 -5.50
CA HIS A 132 -31.18 -0.07 -4.91
C HIS A 132 -31.84 -1.08 -5.85
N THR A 133 -31.25 -2.27 -5.91
CA THR A 133 -31.73 -3.36 -6.77
C THR A 133 -32.24 -4.54 -5.94
N ASN A 134 -33.01 -5.42 -6.58
CA ASN A 134 -33.37 -6.73 -6.05
C ASN A 134 -32.61 -7.84 -6.82
N HIS A 135 -32.72 -9.09 -6.38
CA HIS A 135 -31.94 -10.20 -6.94
C HIS A 135 -32.25 -10.44 -8.42
N TYR A 136 -33.52 -10.27 -8.81
CA TYR A 136 -34.00 -10.49 -10.16
C TYR A 136 -33.41 -9.48 -11.14
N HIS A 137 -33.49 -8.19 -10.77
CA HIS A 137 -32.90 -7.10 -11.54
C HIS A 137 -31.38 -7.24 -11.63
N LEU A 138 -30.70 -7.55 -10.51
CA LEU A 138 -29.25 -7.73 -10.51
C LEU A 138 -28.81 -8.88 -11.41
N ARG A 139 -29.47 -10.04 -11.32
CA ARG A 139 -29.18 -11.18 -12.20
C ARG A 139 -29.39 -10.83 -13.66
N PHE A 140 -30.51 -10.17 -13.98
CA PHE A 140 -30.81 -9.73 -15.34
C PHE A 140 -29.77 -8.76 -15.91
N ILE A 141 -29.26 -7.84 -15.09
CA ILE A 141 -28.16 -6.93 -15.46
C ILE A 141 -26.88 -7.71 -15.72
N LEU A 142 -26.49 -8.62 -14.82
CA LEU A 142 -25.27 -9.42 -14.96
C LEU A 142 -25.32 -10.37 -16.16
N ASP A 143 -26.49 -10.95 -16.46
CA ASP A 143 -26.68 -11.81 -17.62
C ASP A 143 -26.54 -11.02 -18.94
N GLN A 144 -27.08 -9.79 -19.02
CA GLN A 144 -26.87 -8.90 -20.16
C GLN A 144 -25.38 -8.53 -20.35
N ILE A 145 -24.67 -8.21 -19.26
CA ILE A 145 -23.22 -7.93 -19.27
C ILE A 145 -22.45 -9.16 -19.76
N ARG A 146 -22.75 -10.35 -19.21
CA ARG A 146 -22.08 -11.62 -19.59
C ARG A 146 -22.31 -11.98 -21.05
N ASN A 147 -23.53 -11.76 -21.55
CA ASN A 147 -23.87 -12.03 -22.95
C ASN A 147 -23.22 -11.04 -23.92
N PHE A 148 -22.98 -9.80 -23.48
CA PHE A 148 -22.25 -8.81 -24.26
C PHE A 148 -20.75 -9.11 -24.30
N ASP A 149 -20.14 -9.35 -23.14
CA ASP A 149 -18.72 -9.67 -23.01
C ASP A 149 -18.47 -10.50 -21.73
N PRO A 150 -18.17 -11.80 -21.85
CA PRO A 150 -17.88 -12.66 -20.71
C PRO A 150 -16.66 -12.21 -19.88
N ALA A 151 -15.65 -11.62 -20.52
CA ALA A 151 -14.46 -11.12 -19.83
C ALA A 151 -14.78 -9.87 -18.99
N MET A 152 -15.72 -9.05 -19.48
CA MET A 152 -16.27 -7.92 -18.72
C MET A 152 -16.94 -8.39 -17.43
N ALA A 153 -17.78 -9.44 -17.51
CA ALA A 153 -18.49 -9.98 -16.35
C ALA A 153 -17.55 -10.56 -15.28
N GLN A 154 -16.40 -11.12 -15.66
CA GLN A 154 -15.41 -11.66 -14.71
C GLN A 154 -14.73 -10.59 -13.84
N LYS A 155 -14.76 -9.31 -14.27
CA LYS A 155 -14.15 -8.18 -13.53
C LYS A 155 -15.09 -7.54 -12.51
N ILE A 156 -16.37 -7.93 -12.54
CA ILE A 156 -17.43 -7.36 -11.72
C ILE A 156 -17.74 -8.35 -10.61
N ASN A 157 -17.37 -7.99 -9.38
CA ASN A 157 -17.75 -8.76 -8.19
C ASN A 157 -18.93 -8.13 -7.48
N ILE A 158 -19.73 -8.96 -6.83
CA ILE A 158 -20.81 -8.53 -5.94
C ILE A 158 -20.22 -8.38 -4.54
N PHE A 159 -20.54 -7.28 -3.85
CA PHE A 159 -20.11 -7.06 -2.49
C PHE A 159 -20.66 -8.15 -1.54
N ASP A 160 -19.76 -8.86 -0.90
CA ASP A 160 -20.04 -9.91 0.09
C ASP A 160 -19.17 -9.69 1.33
N GLN A 161 -19.79 -9.53 2.51
CA GLN A 161 -19.09 -9.28 3.77
C GLN A 161 -18.14 -10.42 4.17
N ALA A 162 -18.35 -11.63 3.65
CA ALA A 162 -17.53 -12.81 3.97
C ALA A 162 -16.27 -12.97 3.09
N ARG A 163 -16.10 -12.14 2.04
CA ARG A 163 -15.00 -12.27 1.08
C ARG A 163 -14.11 -11.04 1.04
N SER A 164 -12.83 -11.25 0.74
CA SER A 164 -11.90 -10.16 0.45
C SER A 164 -12.30 -9.47 -0.86
N ASN A 165 -13.02 -8.35 -0.74
CA ASN A 165 -13.55 -7.59 -1.88
C ASN A 165 -12.56 -6.54 -2.43
N ARG A 166 -11.38 -6.39 -1.81
CA ARG A 166 -10.39 -5.37 -2.21
C ARG A 166 -9.65 -5.71 -3.52
N SER A 167 -9.64 -6.96 -3.95
CA SER A 167 -8.97 -7.37 -5.19
C SER A 167 -9.80 -7.15 -6.45
N SER A 168 -11.09 -6.81 -6.34
CA SER A 168 -11.95 -6.61 -7.50
C SER A 168 -11.77 -5.23 -8.13
N LYS A 169 -11.81 -5.15 -9.46
CA LYS A 169 -11.78 -3.87 -10.18
C LYS A 169 -13.09 -3.12 -10.06
N VAL A 170 -14.20 -3.86 -10.13
CA VAL A 170 -15.54 -3.32 -9.95
C VAL A 170 -16.23 -4.10 -8.84
N LEU A 171 -16.88 -3.37 -7.93
CA LEU A 171 -17.64 -3.92 -6.84
C LEU A 171 -19.07 -3.38 -6.90
N MET A 172 -20.03 -4.27 -7.17
CA MET A 172 -21.45 -3.95 -7.12
C MET A 172 -21.94 -4.03 -5.68
N VAL A 173 -22.37 -2.90 -5.17
CA VAL A 173 -22.88 -2.73 -3.82
C VAL A 173 -24.39 -2.52 -3.92
N SER A 174 -25.17 -3.38 -3.28
CA SER A 174 -26.63 -3.20 -3.25
C SER A 174 -27.24 -3.20 -1.86
N SER A 175 -28.46 -2.68 -1.78
CA SER A 175 -29.28 -2.68 -0.57
C SER A 175 -29.51 -4.09 -0.01
N MET A 176 -29.59 -5.11 -0.86
CA MET A 176 -29.75 -6.50 -0.40
C MET A 176 -28.54 -7.01 0.37
N HIS A 177 -27.33 -6.61 -0.02
CA HIS A 177 -26.08 -7.08 0.59
C HIS A 177 -25.68 -6.26 1.82
N THR A 178 -26.09 -5.00 1.85
CA THR A 178 -25.78 -4.06 2.95
C THR A 178 -26.91 -3.95 3.98
N GLN A 179 -28.12 -4.36 3.61
CA GLN A 179 -29.34 -4.18 4.38
C GLN A 179 -29.65 -2.70 4.67
N GLN A 180 -29.22 -1.80 3.78
CA GLN A 180 -29.42 -0.35 3.88
C GLN A 180 -30.34 0.16 2.75
N ILE A 181 -31.27 1.04 3.10
CA ILE A 181 -32.21 1.66 2.15
C ILE A 181 -31.67 2.99 1.62
N ASP A 182 -30.82 3.68 2.37
CA ASP A 182 -30.25 4.96 1.96
C ASP A 182 -28.87 4.75 1.34
N HIS A 183 -28.58 5.42 0.22
CA HIS A 183 -27.27 5.32 -0.44
C HIS A 183 -26.12 5.78 0.47
N SER A 184 -26.36 6.76 1.35
CA SER A 184 -25.37 7.22 2.34
C SER A 184 -25.00 6.11 3.31
N ASP A 185 -25.97 5.50 3.97
CA ASP A 185 -25.74 4.43 4.94
C ASP A 185 -25.14 3.19 4.26
N MET A 186 -25.57 2.90 3.02
CA MET A 186 -25.00 1.84 2.19
C MET A 186 -23.51 2.07 1.92
N LEU A 187 -23.15 3.27 1.47
CA LEU A 187 -21.76 3.60 1.18
C LEU A 187 -20.93 3.64 2.47
N GLU A 188 -21.43 4.23 3.56
CA GLU A 188 -20.74 4.20 4.86
C GLU A 188 -20.43 2.78 5.32
N LYS A 189 -21.43 1.88 5.24
CA LYS A 189 -21.23 0.48 5.61
C LYS A 189 -20.16 -0.17 4.75
N VAL A 190 -20.22 0.01 3.42
CA VAL A 190 -19.21 -0.56 2.52
C VAL A 190 -17.82 0.01 2.78
N LEU A 191 -17.70 1.32 2.99
CA LEU A 191 -16.40 1.93 3.28
C LEU A 191 -15.81 1.40 4.59
N ARG A 192 -16.63 1.18 5.63
CA ARG A 192 -16.20 0.55 6.88
C ARG A 192 -15.80 -0.91 6.69
N ASP A 193 -16.60 -1.70 5.97
CA ASP A 193 -16.34 -3.12 5.73
C ASP A 193 -15.12 -3.33 4.82
N LEU A 194 -14.86 -2.41 3.90
CA LEU A 194 -13.63 -2.36 3.11
C LEU A 194 -12.45 -1.78 3.90
N ASN A 195 -12.64 -1.33 5.14
CA ASN A 195 -11.63 -0.68 5.99
C ASN A 195 -10.97 0.54 5.30
N VAL A 196 -11.77 1.38 4.66
CA VAL A 196 -11.29 2.55 3.90
C VAL A 196 -10.78 3.62 4.87
N GLY A 197 -9.49 3.93 4.76
CA GLY A 197 -8.83 4.93 5.61
C GLY A 197 -9.20 6.37 5.26
N ILE A 198 -8.93 7.31 6.18
CA ILE A 198 -9.12 8.75 5.95
C ILE A 198 -8.25 9.30 4.81
N ASP A 199 -7.14 8.64 4.50
CA ASP A 199 -6.19 9.04 3.45
C ASP A 199 -6.58 8.51 2.06
N GLU A 200 -7.49 7.53 1.98
CA GLU A 200 -7.97 6.97 0.73
C GLU A 200 -8.88 7.95 0.00
N LYS A 201 -8.58 8.24 -1.26
CA LYS A 201 -9.36 9.18 -2.07
C LYS A 201 -10.65 8.52 -2.52
N ILE A 202 -11.76 9.18 -2.25
CA ILE A 202 -13.08 8.78 -2.74
C ILE A 202 -13.56 9.85 -3.72
N ALA A 203 -13.69 9.49 -4.99
CA ALA A 203 -14.31 10.33 -6.01
C ALA A 203 -15.75 9.87 -6.22
N CYS A 204 -16.71 10.64 -5.74
CA CYS A 204 -18.12 10.30 -5.82
C CYS A 204 -18.82 11.08 -6.92
N PHE A 205 -19.41 10.37 -7.88
CA PHE A 205 -20.24 10.94 -8.94
C PHE A 205 -21.73 10.93 -8.60
N HIS A 206 -22.06 10.61 -7.35
CA HIS A 206 -23.41 10.62 -6.83
C HIS A 206 -23.62 11.84 -5.93
N ASN A 207 -24.22 12.90 -6.50
CA ASN A 207 -24.36 14.23 -5.87
C ASN A 207 -25.33 14.31 -4.66
N ALA A 208 -25.72 13.19 -4.06
CA ALA A 208 -26.74 13.13 -3.00
C ALA A 208 -26.33 12.26 -1.81
N ILE A 209 -25.06 11.91 -1.71
CA ILE A 209 -24.53 11.13 -0.59
C ILE A 209 -23.99 12.09 0.44
N GLU A 210 -24.31 11.89 1.72
CA GLU A 210 -23.71 12.59 2.86
C GLU A 210 -23.13 11.54 3.80
N LEU A 211 -21.81 11.53 3.99
CA LEU A 211 -21.13 10.56 4.84
C LEU A 211 -20.85 11.17 6.22
N LYS A 212 -21.17 10.43 7.29
CA LYS A 212 -20.89 10.77 8.69
C LYS A 212 -19.54 10.25 9.17
N ILE A 213 -18.81 9.53 8.32
CA ILE A 213 -17.47 9.00 8.62
C ILE A 213 -16.38 9.93 8.10
N PRO A 214 -15.23 10.04 8.79
CA PRO A 214 -14.12 10.88 8.33
C PRO A 214 -13.38 10.20 7.17
N VAL A 215 -13.67 10.62 5.94
CA VAL A 215 -13.04 10.12 4.71
C VAL A 215 -12.67 11.26 3.77
N ASN A 216 -11.67 11.04 2.90
CA ASN A 216 -11.27 12.00 1.87
C ASN A 216 -12.20 11.91 0.65
N LEU A 217 -13.42 12.42 0.82
CA LEU A 217 -14.48 12.43 -0.19
C LEU A 217 -14.44 13.70 -1.04
N SER A 218 -14.49 13.51 -2.35
CA SER A 218 -14.64 14.58 -3.34
C SER A 218 -15.85 14.29 -4.23
N TYR A 219 -16.73 15.28 -4.39
CA TYR A 219 -17.89 15.16 -5.27
C TYR A 219 -17.55 15.67 -6.66
N HIS A 220 -17.95 14.90 -7.67
CA HIS A 220 -17.71 15.21 -9.06
C HIS A 220 -19.04 15.17 -9.81
N ASN A 221 -19.33 16.24 -10.55
CA ASN A 221 -20.47 16.21 -11.46
C ASN A 221 -20.07 15.39 -12.69
N PRO A 222 -20.72 14.25 -12.99
CA PRO A 222 -20.38 13.45 -14.16
C PRO A 222 -20.64 14.22 -15.47
N GLY A 223 -21.47 15.27 -15.45
CA GLY A 223 -21.90 15.99 -16.65
C GLY A 223 -22.99 15.25 -17.42
N LYS A 224 -23.29 15.69 -18.64
CA LYS A 224 -24.23 14.99 -19.55
C LYS A 224 -23.62 13.74 -20.19
N THR A 225 -22.30 13.68 -20.24
CA THR A 225 -21.49 12.61 -20.84
C THR A 225 -20.51 12.12 -19.79
N MET A 226 -20.23 10.81 -19.69
CA MET A 226 -19.27 10.26 -18.71
C MET A 226 -17.80 10.69 -18.92
N GLN A 227 -17.56 11.68 -19.79
CA GLN A 227 -16.24 12.18 -20.17
C GLN A 227 -15.43 12.72 -18.97
N HIS A 228 -16.08 13.39 -18.01
CA HIS A 228 -15.39 13.86 -16.80
C HIS A 228 -14.90 12.67 -15.97
N ALA A 229 -15.74 11.64 -15.80
CA ALA A 229 -15.35 10.43 -15.12
C ALA A 229 -14.19 9.72 -15.82
N HIS A 230 -14.21 9.61 -17.14
CA HIS A 230 -13.12 9.03 -17.91
C HIS A 230 -11.82 9.83 -17.75
N ALA A 231 -11.89 11.16 -17.84
CA ALA A 231 -10.74 12.04 -17.64
C ALA A 231 -10.17 11.92 -16.22
N LEU A 232 -11.03 11.79 -15.20
CA LEU A 232 -10.59 11.57 -13.83
C LEU A 232 -9.89 10.22 -13.71
N ILE A 233 -10.49 9.11 -14.17
CA ILE A 233 -9.87 7.77 -14.15
C ILE A 233 -8.51 7.80 -14.86
N GLN A 234 -8.41 8.47 -16.00
CA GLN A 234 -7.16 8.63 -16.76
C GLN A 234 -6.13 9.53 -16.05
N SER A 235 -6.57 10.54 -15.32
CA SER A 235 -5.68 11.40 -14.51
C SER A 235 -5.19 10.69 -13.25
N LEU A 236 -5.97 9.70 -12.77
CA LEU A 236 -5.62 8.76 -11.72
C LEU A 236 -4.72 7.62 -12.25
N LYS A 237 -4.04 7.86 -13.38
CA LYS A 237 -2.92 7.07 -13.88
C LYS A 237 -1.98 6.72 -12.73
N PRO A 238 -1.34 5.54 -12.78
CA PRO A 238 -0.70 4.94 -11.64
C PRO A 238 0.23 5.98 -11.01
N ILE A 239 -0.08 6.32 -9.76
CA ILE A 239 1.01 6.61 -8.83
C ILE A 239 1.90 5.38 -9.00
N HIS A 240 3.10 5.56 -9.58
CA HIS A 240 4.10 4.50 -9.61
C HIS A 240 4.00 3.73 -8.30
N PRO A 241 3.88 2.39 -8.30
CA PRO A 241 3.68 1.60 -7.09
C PRO A 241 4.59 2.20 -6.02
N ALA A 242 4.00 2.69 -4.93
CA ALA A 242 4.66 3.59 -3.99
C ALA A 242 6.09 3.11 -3.78
N LYS A 243 7.08 3.91 -4.22
CA LYS A 243 8.45 3.44 -4.49
C LYS A 243 8.87 2.45 -3.42
N GLN A 244 9.25 1.24 -3.81
CA GLN A 244 9.68 0.23 -2.84
C GLN A 244 10.93 0.76 -2.15
N LYS A 245 10.89 0.88 -0.83
CA LYS A 245 12.00 1.44 -0.06
C LYS A 245 13.00 0.33 0.22
N LEU A 246 14.23 0.51 -0.26
CA LEU A 246 15.36 -0.31 0.09
C LEU A 246 16.13 0.40 1.21
N VAL A 247 16.37 -0.29 2.32
CA VAL A 247 17.17 0.23 3.42
C VAL A 247 18.45 -0.61 3.52
N MET A 248 19.60 0.06 3.51
CA MET A 248 20.90 -0.59 3.60
C MET A 248 21.76 0.08 4.67
N SER A 249 22.54 -0.70 5.42
CA SER A 249 23.53 -0.15 6.35
C SER A 249 24.73 0.41 5.59
N LEU A 250 25.22 1.61 5.95
CA LEU A 250 26.46 2.14 5.39
C LEU A 250 27.65 1.21 5.66
N GLY A 251 27.62 0.45 6.76
CA GLY A 251 28.67 -0.51 7.10
C GLY A 251 28.78 -1.69 6.12
N GLU A 252 27.76 -1.93 5.29
CA GLU A 252 27.83 -2.91 4.19
C GLU A 252 28.66 -2.40 3.02
N ILE A 253 28.75 -1.07 2.87
CA ILE A 253 29.44 -0.37 1.79
C ILE A 253 30.83 0.06 2.26
N VAL A 254 30.90 0.73 3.40
CA VAL A 254 32.10 1.32 4.00
C VAL A 254 32.49 0.48 5.22
N ARG A 255 33.20 -0.62 4.99
CA ARG A 255 33.62 -1.55 6.05
C ARG A 255 34.89 -1.07 6.73
N GLN A 256 34.83 -0.88 8.05
CA GLN A 256 35.98 -0.53 8.86
C GLN A 256 36.92 -1.73 9.06
N ASP A 257 38.23 -1.52 8.94
CA ASP A 257 39.25 -2.51 9.27
C ASP A 257 40.00 -2.11 10.55
N ARG A 258 39.54 -2.65 11.69
CA ARG A 258 40.16 -2.42 13.00
C ARG A 258 41.62 -2.88 13.07
N ARG A 259 42.05 -3.80 12.19
CA ARG A 259 43.44 -4.25 12.15
C ARG A 259 44.38 -3.13 11.70
N LYS A 260 43.91 -2.22 10.83
CA LYS A 260 44.68 -1.04 10.39
C LYS A 260 44.98 -0.13 11.58
N ALA A 261 44.00 0.19 12.42
CA ALA A 261 44.24 0.95 13.65
C ALA A 261 45.12 0.19 14.64
N MET A 262 44.89 -1.12 14.82
CA MET A 262 45.69 -1.91 15.76
C MET A 262 47.17 -1.94 15.36
N ALA A 263 47.47 -2.05 14.05
CA ALA A 263 48.84 -1.99 13.55
C ALA A 263 49.55 -0.66 13.89
N LEU A 264 48.80 0.43 14.07
CA LEU A 264 49.33 1.73 14.49
C LEU A 264 49.36 1.90 16.01
N PHE A 265 48.46 1.25 16.76
CA PHE A 265 48.49 1.24 18.21
C PHE A 265 49.66 0.41 18.74
N LEU A 266 49.87 -0.81 18.24
CA LEU A 266 50.82 -1.78 18.81
C LEU A 266 52.23 -1.23 19.03
N PRO A 267 52.86 -0.47 18.11
CA PRO A 267 54.20 0.09 18.33
C PRO A 267 54.28 1.15 19.44
N LEU A 268 53.14 1.73 19.83
CA LEU A 268 53.07 2.80 20.83
C LEU A 268 52.84 2.25 22.24
N ILE A 269 52.40 0.99 22.35
CA ILE A 269 51.96 0.39 23.62
C ILE A 269 53.01 -0.61 24.11
N PRO A 270 53.43 -0.55 25.39
CA PRO A 270 54.29 -1.57 25.98
C PRO A 270 53.71 -2.97 25.82
N GLU A 271 54.54 -3.96 25.50
CA GLU A 271 54.11 -5.31 25.15
C GLU A 271 53.24 -5.94 26.25
N GLU A 272 53.61 -5.72 27.51
CA GLU A 272 52.90 -6.21 28.69
C GLU A 272 51.51 -5.54 28.90
N ARG A 273 51.20 -4.47 28.17
CA ARG A 273 49.94 -3.71 28.24
C ARG A 273 49.03 -3.97 27.05
N ILE A 274 49.50 -4.64 26.00
CA ILE A 274 48.70 -4.93 24.79
C ILE A 274 47.40 -5.67 25.15
N SER A 275 47.46 -6.66 26.05
CA SER A 275 46.26 -7.40 26.47
C SER A 275 45.22 -6.52 27.16
N ALA A 276 45.65 -5.51 27.92
CA ALA A 276 44.74 -4.56 28.58
C ALA A 276 44.05 -3.67 27.54
N LEU A 277 44.79 -3.15 26.55
CA LEU A 277 44.21 -2.40 25.44
C LEU A 277 43.21 -3.25 24.65
N MET A 278 43.56 -4.50 24.34
CA MET A 278 42.68 -5.41 23.61
C MET A 278 41.40 -5.70 24.39
N LEU A 279 41.48 -5.85 25.71
CA LEU A 279 40.30 -6.03 26.56
C LEU A 279 39.42 -4.78 26.55
N PHE A 280 40.03 -3.59 26.70
CA PHE A 280 39.33 -2.30 26.66
C PHE A 280 38.61 -2.07 25.32
N LEU A 281 39.28 -2.33 24.19
CA LEU A 281 38.70 -2.16 22.85
C LEU A 281 37.67 -3.25 22.48
N LYS A 282 37.73 -4.41 23.13
CA LYS A 282 36.75 -5.49 22.95
C LYS A 282 35.43 -5.16 23.66
N ASP A 283 35.47 -4.36 24.72
CA ASP A 283 34.30 -3.92 25.46
C ASP A 283 33.54 -2.84 24.65
N ALA A 284 32.85 -3.30 23.60
CA ALA A 284 32.16 -2.44 22.64
C ALA A 284 30.93 -1.71 23.24
N GLU A 285 30.67 -1.88 24.54
CA GLU A 285 29.51 -1.38 25.26
C GLU A 285 29.80 -0.18 26.16
N HIS A 286 30.95 0.49 26.00
CA HIS A 286 31.20 1.75 26.70
C HIS A 286 30.05 2.73 26.42
N SER A 287 29.36 3.15 27.48
CA SER A 287 28.18 4.01 27.41
C SER A 287 28.46 5.33 26.69
N TRP A 288 29.71 5.81 26.76
CA TRP A 288 30.15 7.04 26.11
C TRP A 288 30.38 6.86 24.60
N ILE A 289 30.80 5.68 24.10
CA ILE A 289 30.85 5.40 22.66
C ILE A 289 29.43 5.44 22.07
N LYS A 290 28.48 4.84 22.78
CA LYS A 290 27.06 4.92 22.42
C LYS A 290 26.58 6.37 22.40
N SER A 291 26.87 7.12 23.46
CA SER A 291 26.53 8.54 23.54
C SER A 291 27.12 9.37 22.39
N PHE A 292 28.34 9.03 21.94
CA PHE A 292 28.96 9.68 20.79
C PHE A 292 28.26 9.33 19.46
N LYS A 293 27.95 8.05 19.23
CA LYS A 293 27.18 7.62 18.05
C LYS A 293 25.77 8.19 18.00
N GLU A 294 25.17 8.49 19.15
CA GLU A 294 23.85 9.11 19.27
C GLU A 294 23.89 10.65 19.28
N GLY A 295 25.08 11.26 19.14
CA GLY A 295 25.23 12.72 19.10
C GLY A 295 24.96 13.42 20.45
N ALA A 296 25.02 12.68 21.56
CA ALA A 296 24.90 13.20 22.92
C ALA A 296 26.25 13.66 23.50
N MET A 297 27.36 13.23 22.89
CA MET A 297 28.73 13.63 23.25
C MET A 297 29.38 14.37 22.07
N THR A 298 30.17 15.40 22.34
CA THR A 298 30.95 16.10 21.31
C THR A 298 32.20 15.31 20.94
N GLU A 299 32.81 15.63 19.80
CA GLU A 299 34.03 14.96 19.37
C GLU A 299 35.20 15.21 20.33
N GLU A 300 35.32 16.44 20.86
CA GLU A 300 36.39 16.80 21.79
C GLU A 300 36.25 16.05 23.12
N ALA A 301 35.02 15.89 23.61
CA ALA A 301 34.74 15.11 24.81
C ALA A 301 35.01 13.61 24.60
N PHE A 302 34.69 13.09 23.42
CA PHE A 302 35.00 11.70 23.04
C PHE A 302 36.51 11.48 22.97
N ASP A 303 37.26 12.36 22.30
CA ASP A 303 38.72 12.27 22.18
C ASP A 303 39.38 12.30 23.56
N ALA A 304 38.98 13.25 24.43
CA ALA A 304 39.51 13.36 25.78
C ALA A 304 39.24 12.09 26.61
N GLN A 305 38.02 11.54 26.55
CA GLN A 305 37.65 10.35 27.30
C GLN A 305 38.41 9.11 26.80
N MET A 306 38.44 8.88 25.49
CA MET A 306 39.13 7.73 24.90
C MET A 306 40.64 7.78 25.19
N ILE A 307 41.27 8.94 25.08
CA ILE A 307 42.70 9.11 25.39
C ILE A 307 42.96 8.87 26.88
N ALA A 308 42.10 9.37 27.76
CA ALA A 308 42.20 9.11 29.19
C ALA A 308 42.09 7.61 29.51
N ASP A 309 41.10 6.92 28.94
CA ASP A 309 40.89 5.48 29.15
C ASP A 309 42.06 4.64 28.59
N ILE A 310 42.59 5.02 27.42
CA ILE A 310 43.81 4.40 26.86
C ILE A 310 45.00 4.62 27.79
N LYS A 311 45.20 5.84 28.29
CA LYS A 311 46.27 6.16 29.25
C LYS A 311 46.12 5.37 30.55
N ASP A 312 44.91 5.23 31.06
CA ASP A 312 44.66 4.50 32.30
C ASP A 312 44.92 2.99 32.14
N CYS A 313 44.54 2.40 30.99
CA CYS A 313 44.75 0.96 30.77
C CYS A 313 46.17 0.60 30.29
N THR A 314 46.85 1.50 29.57
CA THR A 314 48.16 1.21 28.97
C THR A 314 49.34 1.96 29.59
N GLY A 315 49.09 3.03 30.33
CA GLY A 315 50.11 3.97 30.81
C GLY A 315 50.63 4.94 29.74
N VAL A 316 50.13 4.86 28.50
CA VAL A 316 50.58 5.67 27.37
C VAL A 316 49.65 6.85 27.14
N GLU A 317 50.20 8.05 27.19
CA GLU A 317 49.48 9.27 26.86
C GLU A 317 49.61 9.57 25.36
N LEU A 318 48.48 9.57 24.66
CA LEU A 318 48.41 9.90 23.24
C LEU A 318 48.09 11.38 23.05
N SER A 319 48.69 12.00 22.04
CA SER A 319 48.19 13.27 21.55
C SER A 319 46.87 13.06 20.79
N VAL A 320 46.01 14.08 20.76
CA VAL A 320 44.76 14.07 19.98
C VAL A 320 45.03 13.80 18.50
N GLU A 321 46.10 14.37 17.95
CA GLU A 321 46.51 14.15 16.55
C GLU A 321 46.87 12.68 16.28
N THR A 322 47.68 12.08 17.17
CA THR A 322 48.05 10.66 17.08
C THR A 322 46.82 9.77 17.15
N PHE A 323 45.94 10.01 18.13
CA PHE A 323 44.70 9.25 18.28
C PHE A 323 43.81 9.36 17.03
N ASN A 324 43.61 10.57 16.51
CA ASN A 324 42.76 10.80 15.34
C ASN A 324 43.33 10.15 14.07
N SER A 325 44.65 10.18 13.89
CA SER A 325 45.33 9.48 12.79
C SER A 325 45.11 7.96 12.86
N ILE A 326 45.26 7.38 14.06
CA ILE A 326 45.01 5.95 14.28
C ILE A 326 43.55 5.61 14.05
N TRP A 327 42.62 6.43 14.53
CA TRP A 327 41.19 6.22 14.34
C TRP A 327 40.80 6.25 12.87
N ALA A 328 41.28 7.25 12.13
CA ALA A 328 41.03 7.42 10.70
C ALA A 328 41.54 6.23 9.88
N ALA A 329 42.65 5.59 10.28
CA ALA A 329 43.21 4.44 9.58
C ALA A 329 42.26 3.22 9.54
N MET A 330 41.24 3.14 10.41
CA MET A 330 40.21 2.09 10.33
C MET A 330 39.29 2.27 9.13
N ASN A 331 39.09 3.49 8.67
CA ASN A 331 38.15 3.80 7.62
C ASN A 331 38.79 3.54 6.24
N PRO A 332 38.06 2.93 5.29
CA PRO A 332 38.59 2.64 3.97
C PRO A 332 38.73 3.93 3.13
N SER A 333 39.54 3.87 2.08
CA SER A 333 39.58 4.91 1.05
C SER A 333 38.41 4.78 0.07
N PHE A 334 38.13 5.83 -0.70
CA PHE A 334 37.10 5.77 -1.74
C PHE A 334 37.37 4.66 -2.76
N GLU A 335 38.62 4.47 -3.16
CA GLU A 335 39.03 3.46 -4.14
C GLU A 335 38.79 2.03 -3.64
N GLU A 336 38.87 1.79 -2.33
CA GLU A 336 38.54 0.51 -1.71
C GLU A 336 37.02 0.20 -1.78
N VAL A 337 36.17 1.22 -1.95
CA VAL A 337 34.70 1.12 -1.83
C VAL A 337 33.97 1.32 -3.18
N VAL A 338 34.60 2.00 -4.14
CA VAL A 338 33.94 2.43 -5.40
C VAL A 338 33.32 1.27 -6.19
N ALA A 339 33.95 0.09 -6.20
CA ALA A 339 33.42 -1.08 -6.89
C ALA A 339 32.05 -1.48 -6.33
N THR A 340 31.88 -1.51 -5.01
CA THR A 340 30.61 -1.81 -4.33
C THR A 340 29.57 -0.71 -4.55
N LEU A 341 29.97 0.56 -4.62
CA LEU A 341 29.03 1.65 -4.93
C LEU A 341 28.47 1.52 -6.35
N MET A 342 29.30 1.13 -7.31
CA MET A 342 28.88 0.97 -8.70
C MET A 342 27.91 -0.20 -8.88
N THR A 343 28.01 -1.27 -8.08
CA THR A 343 27.06 -2.40 -8.14
C THR A 343 25.66 -2.05 -7.63
N LEU A 344 25.51 -0.97 -6.86
CA LEU A 344 24.20 -0.50 -6.39
C LEU A 344 23.36 0.17 -7.50
N ASN A 345 23.98 0.74 -8.54
CA ASN A 345 23.35 1.41 -9.69
C ASN A 345 22.01 2.13 -9.37
N VAL A 346 22.10 3.27 -8.68
CA VAL A 346 20.93 4.01 -8.16
C VAL A 346 19.93 4.40 -9.24
N ASP A 347 20.41 4.76 -10.43
CA ASP A 347 19.53 5.20 -11.51
C ASP A 347 18.71 4.03 -12.07
N GLU A 348 19.30 2.85 -12.18
CA GLU A 348 18.59 1.62 -12.56
C GLU A 348 17.55 1.22 -11.49
N LEU A 349 17.91 1.28 -10.21
CA LEU A 349 16.96 1.04 -9.11
C LEU A 349 15.78 2.01 -9.16
N ARG A 350 16.04 3.31 -9.40
CA ARG A 350 14.99 4.32 -9.53
C ARG A 350 14.10 4.08 -10.75
N GLN A 351 14.67 3.68 -11.88
CA GLN A 351 13.91 3.31 -13.09
C GLN A 351 12.99 2.10 -12.83
N GLN A 352 13.42 1.18 -11.97
CA GLN A 352 12.63 0.03 -11.52
C GLN A 352 11.63 0.36 -10.39
N GLY A 353 11.54 1.62 -9.97
CA GLY A 353 10.58 2.05 -8.94
C GLY A 353 11.04 1.86 -7.50
N TYR A 354 12.34 1.64 -7.26
CA TYR A 354 12.91 1.59 -5.92
C TYR A 354 13.40 2.95 -5.44
N GLU A 355 13.37 3.14 -4.12
CA GLU A 355 13.99 4.26 -3.41
C GLU A 355 15.00 3.68 -2.40
N LEU A 356 16.30 3.88 -2.65
CA LEU A 356 17.36 3.38 -1.79
C LEU A 356 17.77 4.43 -0.76
N LYS A 357 17.70 4.05 0.51
CA LYS A 357 18.11 4.84 1.68
C LYS A 357 19.24 4.12 2.41
N ILE A 358 20.35 4.82 2.62
CA ILE A 358 21.46 4.34 3.43
C ILE A 358 21.26 4.83 4.86
N VAL A 359 21.38 3.92 5.82
CA VAL A 359 21.25 4.19 7.25
C VAL A 359 22.56 3.84 7.93
N SER A 360 23.01 4.65 8.88
CA SER A 360 24.28 4.39 9.57
C SER A 360 24.20 4.68 11.06
N TYR A 361 24.40 3.63 11.86
CA TYR A 361 24.63 3.76 13.30
C TYR A 361 26.12 4.01 13.58
N THR A 362 26.54 5.24 13.31
CA THR A 362 27.95 5.65 13.32
C THR A 362 28.16 7.00 14.04
N ASN A 363 29.40 7.44 14.14
CA ASN A 363 29.78 8.70 14.75
C ASN A 363 30.19 9.76 13.70
N LEU A 364 30.39 10.99 14.18
CA LEU A 364 30.73 12.13 13.32
C LEU A 364 32.14 12.01 12.71
N LYS A 365 33.12 11.43 13.41
CA LYS A 365 34.50 11.27 12.91
C LYS A 365 34.54 10.39 11.67
N ASP A 366 33.85 9.26 11.71
CA ASP A 366 33.81 8.31 10.60
C ASP A 366 33.11 8.92 9.37
N ILE A 367 32.04 9.69 9.57
CA ILE A 367 31.36 10.39 8.47
C ILE A 367 32.18 11.55 7.91
N ARG A 368 32.96 12.26 8.73
CA ARG A 368 33.90 13.29 8.25
C ARG A 368 34.99 12.69 7.39
N HIS A 369 35.57 11.57 7.80
CA HIS A 369 36.53 10.83 6.98
C HIS A 369 35.92 10.45 5.64
N TRP A 370 34.70 9.90 5.64
CA TRP A 370 34.02 9.57 4.39
C TRP A 370 33.75 10.79 3.51
N GLN A 371 33.36 11.92 4.08
CA GLN A 371 33.20 13.18 3.35
C GLN A 371 34.53 13.62 2.70
N GLN A 372 35.65 13.54 3.43
CA GLN A 372 36.97 13.90 2.88
C GLN A 372 37.38 12.99 1.73
N GLU A 373 37.08 11.69 1.82
CA GLU A 373 37.34 10.75 0.73
C GLU A 373 36.47 11.04 -0.50
N LEU A 374 35.21 11.44 -0.33
CA LEU A 374 34.35 11.90 -1.42
C LEU A 374 34.88 13.19 -2.07
N GLU A 375 35.31 14.16 -1.25
CA GLU A 375 35.90 15.43 -1.72
C GLU A 375 37.19 15.22 -2.51
N LYS A 376 38.10 14.40 -1.97
CA LYS A 376 39.38 14.05 -2.60
C LYS A 376 39.21 13.37 -3.97
N ASN A 377 38.09 12.69 -4.17
CA ASN A 377 37.79 11.93 -5.39
C ASN A 377 36.76 12.64 -6.30
N ASP A 378 36.51 13.93 -6.09
CA ASP A 378 35.57 14.75 -6.88
C ASP A 378 34.16 14.13 -6.99
N GLN A 379 33.70 13.45 -5.93
CA GLN A 379 32.38 12.83 -5.90
C GLN A 379 31.31 13.80 -5.42
N ALA A 380 30.11 13.72 -6.02
CA ALA A 380 28.99 14.56 -5.62
C ALA A 380 28.43 14.12 -4.25
N TYR A 381 28.27 15.07 -3.35
CA TYR A 381 27.65 14.86 -2.05
C TYR A 381 26.77 16.03 -1.61
N VAL A 382 25.93 15.79 -0.60
CA VAL A 382 24.94 16.72 -0.09
C VAL A 382 25.15 16.93 1.39
N LEU A 383 25.28 18.20 1.79
CA LEU A 383 25.32 18.62 3.18
C LEU A 383 23.99 19.26 3.61
N HIS A 384 23.56 18.96 4.83
CA HIS A 384 22.50 19.70 5.51
C HIS A 384 23.01 20.14 6.87
N LYS A 385 23.04 21.47 7.10
CA LYS A 385 23.58 22.08 8.33
C LYS A 385 25.01 21.60 8.65
N GLY A 386 25.84 21.41 7.62
CA GLY A 386 27.23 20.95 7.77
C GLY A 386 27.37 19.43 8.00
N HIS A 387 26.29 18.66 7.90
CA HIS A 387 26.33 17.20 8.04
C HIS A 387 26.06 16.51 6.70
N LEU A 388 26.79 15.44 6.40
CA LEU A 388 26.59 14.62 5.21
C LEU A 388 25.25 13.89 5.28
N VAL A 389 24.34 14.22 4.35
CA VAL A 389 22.99 13.62 4.26
C VAL A 389 22.74 12.89 2.94
N GLY A 390 23.73 12.85 2.06
CA GLY A 390 23.67 12.08 0.82
C GLY A 390 24.96 12.16 0.03
N PHE A 391 25.17 11.19 -0.84
CA PHE A 391 26.32 11.12 -1.75
C PHE A 391 25.96 10.25 -2.95
N SER A 392 26.51 10.50 -4.13
CA SER A 392 26.33 9.66 -5.33
C SER A 392 24.87 9.27 -5.64
N GLY A 393 23.92 10.17 -5.34
CA GLY A 393 22.48 9.93 -5.51
C GLY A 393 21.79 9.15 -4.38
N PHE A 394 22.53 8.65 -3.38
CA PHE A 394 21.98 8.02 -2.18
C PHE A 394 21.56 9.06 -1.14
N GLU A 395 20.45 8.81 -0.44
CA GLU A 395 20.12 9.49 0.82
C GLU A 395 20.82 8.78 1.98
N LEU A 396 21.42 9.53 2.90
CA LEU A 396 22.11 9.02 4.07
C LEU A 396 21.46 9.55 5.36
N VAL A 397 21.12 8.64 6.28
CA VAL A 397 20.61 8.98 7.61
C VAL A 397 21.54 8.42 8.68
N CYS A 398 22.15 9.29 9.48
CA CYS A 398 23.08 8.88 10.54
C CYS A 398 22.50 9.07 11.94
N SER A 399 22.78 8.15 12.86
CA SER A 399 22.30 8.18 14.26
C SER A 399 22.61 9.49 14.99
N TYR A 400 23.84 10.02 14.85
CA TYR A 400 24.26 11.22 15.57
C TYR A 400 23.52 12.48 15.09
N GLN A 401 23.04 12.49 13.84
CA GLN A 401 22.33 13.63 13.25
C GLN A 401 20.90 13.69 13.78
N VAL A 402 20.23 12.54 13.84
CA VAL A 402 18.83 12.43 14.29
C VAL A 402 18.70 12.18 15.79
N LYS A 403 19.83 11.97 16.48
CA LYS A 403 19.92 11.67 17.92
C LYS A 403 19.08 10.48 18.34
N GLN A 404 19.21 9.39 17.60
CA GLN A 404 18.46 8.16 17.82
C GLN A 404 19.41 7.00 18.08
N ASN A 405 19.00 6.11 18.96
CA ASN A 405 19.66 4.81 19.08
C ASN A 405 19.43 3.97 17.81
N LYS A 406 20.21 2.90 17.65
CA LYS A 406 20.18 2.04 16.45
C LYS A 406 18.77 1.56 16.09
N HIS A 407 18.02 1.02 17.05
CA HIS A 407 16.65 0.52 16.83
C HIS A 407 15.69 1.65 16.40
N GLN A 408 15.73 2.80 17.09
CA GLN A 408 14.92 3.98 16.73
C GLN A 408 15.27 4.51 15.34
N LEU A 409 16.55 4.51 14.99
CA LEU A 409 17.04 4.95 13.68
C LEU A 409 16.43 4.09 12.57
N PHE A 410 16.64 2.77 12.63
CA PHE A 410 16.08 1.84 11.64
C PHE A 410 14.56 1.93 11.57
N ARG A 411 13.89 1.92 12.73
CA ARG A 411 12.45 2.07 12.83
C ARG A 411 11.96 3.36 12.16
N SER A 412 12.62 4.50 12.39
CA SER A 412 12.22 5.79 11.80
C SER A 412 12.48 5.90 10.29
N CYS A 413 13.38 5.09 9.74
CA CYS A 413 13.64 5.03 8.31
C CYS A 413 12.66 4.10 7.58
N VAL A 414 12.17 3.07 8.27
CA VAL A 414 11.20 2.08 7.78
C VAL A 414 9.76 2.59 7.94
N GLU A 415 9.43 3.10 9.12
CA GLU A 415 8.09 3.61 9.43
C GLU A 415 7.86 4.95 8.70
N LYS A 416 6.75 5.04 7.96
CA LYS A 416 6.25 6.32 7.41
C LYS A 416 6.03 7.29 8.58
N ARG A 417 6.86 8.33 8.71
CA ARG A 417 6.66 9.38 9.73
C ARG A 417 5.26 10.01 9.57
N PRO A 418 4.44 10.07 10.62
CA PRO A 418 3.29 10.97 10.66
C PRO A 418 3.69 12.42 10.97
N HIS A 419 4.88 12.68 11.52
CA HIS A 419 5.20 13.98 12.13
C HIS A 419 6.62 14.49 11.81
N SER A 420 6.68 15.54 10.97
CA SER A 420 7.73 16.57 10.99
C SER A 420 7.03 17.93 10.90
N PRO A 421 7.37 18.93 11.74
CA PRO A 421 6.78 20.26 11.66
C PRO A 421 7.38 20.98 10.46
N THR A 422 6.53 21.62 9.65
CA THR A 422 6.79 22.22 8.32
C THR A 422 7.03 21.23 7.18
N PHE A 423 6.19 21.36 6.14
CA PHE A 423 5.98 20.53 4.96
C PHE A 423 5.01 19.35 5.12
N SER A 424 3.75 19.66 4.80
CA SER A 424 2.61 18.75 4.73
C SER A 424 2.69 17.84 3.51
N PHE A 425 2.96 16.54 3.72
CA PHE A 425 2.46 15.46 2.87
C PHE A 425 2.35 14.20 3.75
N ALA A 426 1.12 13.75 4.02
CA ALA A 426 0.83 12.59 4.84
C ALA A 426 0.33 11.43 3.97
N SER A 427 0.87 10.26 4.25
CA SER A 427 0.49 8.94 3.73
C SER A 427 -0.59 8.33 4.63
N THR A 428 -1.46 7.43 4.15
CA THR A 428 -1.19 5.97 4.21
C THR A 428 -1.98 5.17 3.16
N ASP A 429 -1.36 4.09 2.67
CA ASP A 429 -2.01 2.84 2.23
C ASP A 429 -0.92 1.84 1.82
N GLY A 430 -0.96 0.64 2.41
CA GLY A 430 0.02 -0.42 2.19
C GLY A 430 1.40 -0.09 2.76
N ALA A 431 1.94 -0.96 3.62
CA ALA A 431 3.39 -0.98 3.76
C ALA A 431 3.93 -1.35 2.37
N SER A 432 4.51 -0.38 1.64
CA SER A 432 5.46 -0.73 0.58
C SER A 432 6.44 -1.68 1.25
N PRO A 433 6.66 -2.90 0.74
CA PRO A 433 7.58 -3.82 1.38
C PRO A 433 8.90 -3.09 1.53
N VAL A 434 9.39 -3.00 2.77
CA VAL A 434 10.69 -2.41 3.07
C VAL A 434 11.66 -3.56 3.16
N TRP A 435 12.64 -3.54 2.26
CA TRP A 435 13.62 -4.62 2.15
C TRP A 435 14.87 -4.14 2.86
N TYR A 436 15.29 -4.89 3.86
CA TYR A 436 16.60 -4.71 4.45
C TYR A 436 17.60 -5.62 3.75
N ILE A 437 18.64 -5.03 3.17
CA ILE A 437 19.67 -5.75 2.42
C ILE A 437 20.94 -5.81 3.27
N THR A 438 21.49 -7.01 3.42
CA THR A 438 22.69 -7.31 4.22
C THR A 438 23.60 -8.22 3.40
N SER A 439 24.92 -8.02 3.47
CA SER A 439 25.87 -8.85 2.72
C SER A 439 26.49 -9.96 3.58
N ALA A 440 26.11 -11.21 3.28
CA ALA A 440 26.52 -12.47 3.95
C ALA A 440 26.09 -12.52 5.45
N PRO A 441 26.25 -13.63 6.21
CA PRO A 441 25.61 -13.77 7.52
C PRO A 441 26.27 -12.80 8.50
N SER A 442 25.69 -11.62 8.59
CA SER A 442 26.14 -10.57 9.49
C SER A 442 26.19 -11.13 10.90
N THR A 443 27.18 -10.69 11.67
CA THR A 443 27.39 -11.09 13.05
C THR A 443 26.22 -10.64 13.92
N HIS A 444 25.16 -11.45 13.95
CA HIS A 444 24.00 -11.57 14.85
C HIS A 444 23.32 -10.34 15.48
N SER A 445 23.90 -9.14 15.58
CA SER A 445 23.27 -8.02 16.30
C SER A 445 22.34 -7.18 15.43
N ASP A 446 22.75 -6.80 14.21
CA ASP A 446 21.95 -5.97 13.29
C ASP A 446 20.70 -6.70 12.79
N VAL A 447 20.81 -7.98 12.41
CA VAL A 447 19.68 -8.79 11.95
C VAL A 447 18.69 -9.08 13.09
N CYS A 448 19.17 -9.31 14.33
CA CYS A 448 18.29 -9.51 15.47
C CYS A 448 17.51 -8.23 15.85
N ASP A 449 18.16 -7.06 15.78
CA ASP A 449 17.51 -5.77 16.05
C ASP A 449 16.43 -5.43 15.00
N ILE A 450 16.62 -5.87 13.75
CA ILE A 450 15.73 -5.59 12.62
C ILE A 450 14.58 -6.60 12.53
N ASN A 451 14.83 -7.88 12.82
CA ASN A 451 13.79 -8.92 12.90
C ASN A 451 12.74 -8.61 13.99
N ALA A 452 13.07 -7.75 14.96
CA ALA A 452 12.14 -7.29 15.99
C ALA A 452 11.17 -6.18 15.51
N ILE A 453 11.35 -5.64 14.30
CA ILE A 453 10.50 -4.58 13.75
C ILE A 453 9.41 -5.21 12.87
N GLU A 454 8.16 -5.12 13.30
CA GLU A 454 7.00 -5.63 12.55
C GLU A 454 6.92 -5.00 11.15
N GLY A 455 6.74 -5.84 10.10
CA GLY A 455 6.51 -5.40 8.73
C GLY A 455 7.76 -5.22 7.85
N ILE A 456 8.95 -5.61 8.33
CA ILE A 456 10.17 -5.66 7.51
C ILE A 456 10.42 -7.09 7.03
N GLU A 457 10.66 -7.25 5.73
CA GLU A 457 11.20 -8.49 5.17
C GLU A 457 12.72 -8.34 5.03
N VAL A 458 13.48 -9.13 5.79
CA VAL A 458 14.94 -9.18 5.69
C VAL A 458 15.31 -10.13 4.56
N LYS A 459 15.94 -9.61 3.50
CA LYS A 459 16.51 -10.44 2.44
C LYS A 459 18.02 -10.50 2.63
N ALA A 460 18.49 -11.63 3.15
CA ALA A 460 19.91 -11.86 3.40
C ALA A 460 20.65 -12.26 2.12
N ASP A 461 21.97 -12.01 2.12
CA ASP A 461 22.97 -12.57 1.22
C ASP A 461 23.13 -11.90 -0.16
N TRP A 462 23.09 -10.55 -0.20
CA TRP A 462 23.67 -9.84 -1.35
C TRP A 462 25.20 -9.94 -1.29
N ASP A 463 25.83 -10.50 -2.32
CA ASP A 463 27.28 -10.76 -2.36
C ASP A 463 28.15 -9.51 -2.58
N GLY A 464 27.54 -8.36 -2.89
CA GLY A 464 28.23 -7.13 -3.27
C GLY A 464 28.94 -7.16 -4.63
N GLN A 465 28.93 -8.31 -5.31
CA GLN A 465 29.59 -8.55 -6.60
C GLN A 465 28.59 -8.47 -7.77
N THR A 466 27.36 -8.94 -7.56
CA THR A 466 26.26 -8.86 -8.52
C THR A 466 25.56 -7.51 -8.39
N SER A 467 25.08 -6.92 -9.50
CA SER A 467 24.30 -5.67 -9.38
C SER A 467 23.07 -5.88 -8.51
N LEU A 468 22.74 -4.91 -7.67
CA LEU A 468 21.62 -5.05 -6.73
C LEU A 468 20.28 -5.24 -7.46
N SER A 469 20.10 -4.59 -8.61
CA SER A 469 18.95 -4.78 -9.49
C SER A 469 18.81 -6.23 -9.98
N THR A 470 19.91 -6.84 -10.42
CA THR A 470 19.93 -8.24 -10.90
C THR A 470 19.67 -9.21 -9.76
N TRP A 471 20.24 -8.95 -8.59
CA TRP A 471 20.00 -9.77 -7.40
C TRP A 471 18.54 -9.68 -6.93
N LEU A 472 17.95 -8.48 -6.92
CA LEU A 472 16.53 -8.31 -6.62
C LEU A 472 15.68 -9.09 -7.63
N ALA A 473 15.96 -9.00 -8.93
CA ALA A 473 15.19 -9.70 -9.95
C ALA A 473 15.13 -11.24 -9.75
N THR A 474 16.20 -11.85 -9.23
CA THR A 474 16.25 -13.31 -8.98
C THR A 474 15.63 -13.73 -7.64
N HIS A 475 15.57 -12.84 -6.65
CA HIS A 475 15.09 -13.12 -5.29
C HIS A 475 13.71 -12.53 -4.98
N SER A 476 13.09 -11.83 -5.95
CA SER A 476 11.77 -11.19 -5.80
C SER A 476 10.61 -12.03 -6.32
N SER A 477 10.85 -13.22 -6.89
CA SER A 477 9.75 -14.07 -7.35
C SER A 477 9.04 -14.74 -6.15
N PRO A 478 7.70 -14.85 -6.15
CA PRO A 478 6.96 -15.57 -5.12
C PRO A 478 7.41 -17.04 -4.97
N GLU A 479 7.94 -17.65 -6.04
CA GLU A 479 8.43 -19.03 -6.06
C GLU A 479 9.79 -19.18 -5.38
N SER A 480 10.64 -18.15 -5.42
CA SER A 480 11.94 -18.12 -4.71
C SER A 480 11.77 -18.08 -3.19
N LEU A 481 10.67 -17.50 -2.70
CA LEU A 481 10.37 -17.35 -1.27
C LEU A 481 9.98 -18.67 -0.59
N ALA A 482 9.35 -19.58 -1.33
CA ALA A 482 8.98 -20.91 -0.82
C ALA A 482 10.17 -21.87 -0.70
N ALA A 483 11.33 -21.52 -1.27
CA ALA A 483 12.55 -22.34 -1.23
C ALA A 483 13.58 -21.88 -0.18
N ILE A 484 13.38 -20.70 0.42
CA ILE A 484 14.28 -20.10 1.44
C ILE A 484 13.74 -20.31 2.87
N ILE A 485 12.44 -20.57 3.03
CA ILE A 485 11.81 -21.03 4.28
C ILE A 485 11.82 -22.57 4.30
#